data_AF-A0A935M3U9-F1
#
_entry.id   AF-A0A935M3U9-F1
#
_cell.length_a   1.000
_cell.length_b   1.000
_cell.length_c   1.000
_cell.angle_alpha   90.00
_cell.angle_beta   90.00
_cell.angle_gamma   90.00
#
_symmetry.space_group_name_H-M   'P 1'
#
loop_
_entity.id
_entity.type
_entity.pdbx_description
1 polymer ?
#
loop_
_entity_poly.entity_id
_entity_poly.type
_entity_poly.pdbx_seq_one_letter_code
_entity_poly.pdbx_strand_id
1 'polypeptide(L)'
;MFAEPQATLAEWRQRIALLLGALGREVDLLRGELEAPGLRALTRERLERLSAAYADQAKRLEILLAPLGSAGTAPRQETLLALRTRLPLEQGLTSYYANLHRDWSWGEEENEASFALLARALGREPPGRTLVLGAGAGRLARDLHERCGAALTVAVDFNPLLLFVAREVLRGGSVELYEFPIAPRGPGDEARLRNLCTSHPVDGNFFLIAADALRTPFAPGGFETVVTPWFVDIVSEALPMLAARLNALLAPGGRWVNFGSLAFSQGPQAQRFSLEETLEIVAETGFERPQPLEAQLPYMRSPASRHARVETVLAWAVRRTSAAAPVAEHSVLPEWLLQSHVPVPALPEFRLRAASMRIHAFLLALIDGQRTVADMARVLVEQRLMPTADAEPAIRSFLARLYEETRSDRPFTSA
;
A
#
# COMPACT_ATOMS: atom_id res chain seq x y z
N MET A 1 -5.49 -17.63 -2.27
CA MET A 1 -6.34 -17.19 -1.16
C MET A 1 -5.44 -16.72 -0.01
N PHE A 2 -5.99 -15.93 0.90
CA PHE A 2 -5.27 -15.55 2.13
C PHE A 2 -4.95 -16.80 2.97
N ALA A 3 -3.76 -16.80 3.57
CA ALA A 3 -3.29 -17.83 4.49
C ALA A 3 -4.30 -18.12 5.61
N GLU A 4 -4.73 -17.05 6.25
CA GLU A 4 -5.66 -17.06 7.38
C GLU A 4 -6.75 -16.01 7.11
N PRO A 5 -7.79 -16.33 6.31
CA PRO A 5 -8.77 -15.34 5.87
C PRO A 5 -9.46 -14.59 7.00
N GLN A 6 -9.70 -15.25 8.14
CA GLN A 6 -10.29 -14.62 9.32
C GLN A 6 -9.33 -13.65 10.02
N ALA A 7 -8.04 -14.00 10.11
CA ALA A 7 -7.02 -13.12 10.67
C ALA A 7 -6.81 -11.90 9.76
N THR A 8 -6.72 -12.10 8.45
CA THR A 8 -6.65 -11.01 7.46
C THR A 8 -7.87 -10.09 7.53
N LEU A 9 -9.09 -10.65 7.64
CA LEU A 9 -10.30 -9.83 7.81
C LEU A 9 -10.28 -9.02 9.11
N ALA A 10 -9.86 -9.62 10.22
CA ALA A 10 -9.72 -8.93 11.50
C ALA A 10 -8.69 -7.80 11.41
N GLU A 11 -7.55 -8.03 10.75
CA GLU A 11 -6.53 -7.03 10.51
C GLU A 11 -7.08 -5.85 9.68
N TRP A 12 -7.82 -6.13 8.61
CA TRP A 12 -8.45 -5.07 7.81
C TRP A 12 -9.45 -4.24 8.61
N ARG A 13 -10.29 -4.88 9.44
CA ARG A 13 -11.20 -4.18 10.35
C ARG A 13 -10.46 -3.26 11.32
N GLN A 14 -9.34 -3.72 11.88
CA GLN A 14 -8.49 -2.89 12.74
C GLN A 14 -7.88 -1.71 11.97
N ARG A 15 -7.36 -1.94 10.75
CA ARG A 15 -6.79 -0.89 9.90
C ARG A 15 -7.84 0.18 9.55
N ILE A 16 -9.09 -0.22 9.29
CA ILE A 16 -10.22 0.70 9.05
C ILE A 16 -10.51 1.53 10.29
N ALA A 17 -10.67 0.90 11.45
CA ALA A 17 -10.94 1.61 12.70
C ALA A 17 -9.84 2.64 13.03
N LEU A 18 -8.58 2.28 12.79
CA LEU A 18 -7.44 3.18 12.97
C LEU A 18 -7.43 4.34 11.99
N LEU A 19 -7.78 4.10 10.71
CA LEU A 19 -7.92 5.16 9.71
C LEU A 19 -9.03 6.14 10.11
N LEU A 20 -10.23 5.64 10.42
CA LEU A 20 -11.35 6.48 10.83
C LEU A 20 -11.03 7.29 12.09
N GLY A 21 -10.38 6.66 13.08
CA GLY A 21 -9.90 7.35 14.26
C GLY A 21 -8.83 8.41 13.97
N ALA A 22 -7.93 8.17 13.01
CA ALA A 22 -6.94 9.17 12.58
C ALA A 22 -7.61 10.37 11.90
N LEU A 23 -8.61 10.15 11.06
CA LEU A 23 -9.39 11.23 10.44
C LEU A 23 -10.13 12.05 11.50
N GLY A 24 -10.74 11.41 12.50
CA GLY A 24 -11.39 12.10 13.62
C GLY A 24 -10.42 12.99 14.40
N ARG A 25 -9.21 12.49 14.72
CA ARG A 25 -8.18 13.30 15.40
C ARG A 25 -7.73 14.49 14.56
N GLU A 26 -7.55 14.32 13.26
CA GLU A 26 -7.17 15.42 12.37
C GLU A 26 -8.26 16.50 12.33
N VAL A 27 -9.54 16.10 12.32
CA VAL A 27 -10.68 17.02 12.42
C VAL A 27 -10.64 17.83 13.73
N ASP A 28 -10.40 17.17 14.86
CA ASP A 28 -10.34 17.82 16.18
C ASP A 28 -9.13 18.75 16.29
N LEU A 29 -7.98 18.35 15.74
CA LEU A 29 -6.77 19.19 15.67
C LEU A 29 -7.03 20.46 14.87
N LEU A 30 -7.61 20.33 13.67
CA LEU A 30 -7.92 21.48 12.81
C LEU A 30 -8.94 22.43 13.45
N ARG A 31 -9.94 21.90 14.17
CA ARG A 31 -10.89 22.70 14.95
C ARG A 31 -10.21 23.42 16.12
N GLY A 32 -9.28 22.77 16.81
CA GLY A 32 -8.48 23.41 17.84
C GLY A 32 -7.60 24.54 17.27
N GLU A 33 -6.99 24.34 16.10
CA GLU A 33 -6.21 25.38 15.42
C GLU A 33 -7.06 26.59 15.00
N LEU A 34 -8.33 26.37 14.63
CA LEU A 34 -9.26 27.44 14.22
C LEU A 34 -9.59 28.45 15.33
N GLU A 35 -9.44 28.05 16.59
CA GLU A 35 -9.62 28.91 17.77
C GLU A 35 -8.40 29.82 18.03
N ALA A 36 -7.28 29.62 17.31
CA ALA A 36 -6.08 30.43 17.50
C ALA A 36 -6.33 31.92 17.15
N PRO A 37 -5.94 32.87 18.01
CA PRO A 37 -6.06 34.28 17.71
C PRO A 37 -5.10 34.67 16.57
N GLY A 38 -5.50 35.63 15.74
CA GLY A 38 -4.64 36.19 14.70
C GLY A 38 -4.52 35.35 13.41
N LEU A 39 -5.35 34.32 13.22
CA LEU A 39 -5.43 33.62 11.94
C LEU A 39 -5.83 34.58 10.80
N ARG A 40 -5.09 34.51 9.69
CA ARG A 40 -5.46 35.21 8.45
C ARG A 40 -6.72 34.59 7.86
N ALA A 41 -7.53 35.39 7.15
CA ALA A 41 -8.80 34.95 6.56
C ALA A 41 -8.65 33.70 5.68
N LEU A 42 -7.69 33.68 4.75
CA LEU A 42 -7.44 32.52 3.88
C LEU A 42 -6.92 31.29 4.65
N THR A 43 -6.22 31.50 5.77
CA THR A 43 -5.79 30.40 6.62
C THR A 43 -6.98 29.75 7.30
N ARG A 44 -7.90 30.56 7.84
CA ARG A 44 -9.15 30.10 8.45
C ARG A 44 -10.00 29.32 7.46
N GLU A 45 -10.25 29.88 6.29
CA GLU A 45 -11.03 29.24 5.22
C GLU A 45 -10.45 27.86 4.82
N ARG A 46 -9.12 27.78 4.68
CA ARG A 46 -8.42 26.52 4.37
C ARG A 46 -8.60 25.48 5.50
N LEU A 47 -8.44 25.88 6.76
CA LEU A 47 -8.59 24.97 7.91
C LEU A 47 -10.05 24.48 8.06
N GLU A 48 -11.02 25.36 7.85
CA GLU A 48 -12.45 25.01 7.83
C GLU A 48 -12.76 23.98 6.73
N ARG A 49 -12.25 24.19 5.51
CA ARG A 49 -12.40 23.24 4.40
C ARG A 49 -11.75 21.90 4.70
N LEU A 50 -10.52 21.89 5.20
CA LEU A 50 -9.82 20.65 5.58
C LEU A 50 -10.59 19.87 6.66
N SER A 51 -11.05 20.55 7.71
CA SER A 51 -11.82 19.92 8.79
C SER A 51 -13.11 19.30 8.26
N ALA A 52 -13.86 20.04 7.42
CA ALA A 52 -15.07 19.54 6.79
C ALA A 52 -14.79 18.34 5.86
N ALA A 53 -13.73 18.42 5.05
CA ALA A 53 -13.34 17.37 4.12
C ALA A 53 -12.91 16.08 4.83
N TYR A 54 -12.10 16.16 5.89
CA TYR A 54 -11.72 14.97 6.66
C TYR A 54 -12.92 14.33 7.36
N ALA A 55 -13.83 15.15 7.91
CA ALA A 55 -15.05 14.65 8.54
C ALA A 55 -15.96 13.94 7.53
N ASP A 56 -16.11 14.48 6.32
CA ASP A 56 -16.93 13.87 5.27
C ASP A 56 -16.26 12.64 4.65
N GLN A 57 -14.94 12.69 4.43
CA GLN A 57 -14.13 11.56 3.99
C GLN A 57 -14.28 10.35 4.93
N ALA A 58 -14.24 10.57 6.25
CA ALA A 58 -14.43 9.50 7.23
C ALA A 58 -15.78 8.79 7.05
N LYS A 59 -16.87 9.55 6.89
CA LYS A 59 -18.22 9.01 6.66
C LYS A 59 -18.30 8.21 5.35
N ARG A 60 -17.69 8.74 4.28
CA ARG A 60 -17.67 8.09 2.96
C ARG A 60 -16.93 6.76 3.01
N LEU A 61 -15.77 6.72 3.66
CA LEU A 61 -14.98 5.50 3.85
C LEU A 61 -15.71 4.50 4.75
N GLU A 62 -16.38 4.96 5.80
CA GLU A 62 -17.20 4.10 6.67
C GLU A 62 -18.32 3.42 5.87
N ILE A 63 -19.05 4.17 5.04
CA ILE A 63 -20.11 3.64 4.18
C ILE A 63 -19.56 2.65 3.15
N LEU A 64 -18.49 3.04 2.43
CA LEU A 64 -17.88 2.23 1.37
C LEU A 64 -17.35 0.89 1.92
N LEU A 65 -16.76 0.89 3.11
CA LEU A 65 -16.12 -0.27 3.72
C LEU A 65 -17.03 -1.02 4.72
N ALA A 66 -18.26 -0.54 4.93
CA ALA A 66 -19.26 -1.20 5.77
C ALA A 66 -19.44 -2.70 5.49
N PRO A 67 -19.35 -3.20 4.23
CA PRO A 67 -19.49 -4.64 3.96
C PRO A 67 -18.41 -5.53 4.62
N LEU A 68 -17.26 -4.99 5.02
CA LEU A 68 -16.27 -5.74 5.79
C LEU A 68 -16.72 -5.98 7.24
N GLY A 69 -17.75 -5.27 7.68
CA GLY A 69 -18.25 -5.26 9.05
C GLY A 69 -17.42 -4.38 9.97
N SER A 70 -18.02 -3.95 11.07
CA SER A 70 -17.32 -3.27 12.16
C SER A 70 -16.30 -4.21 12.81
N ALA A 71 -15.20 -3.66 13.31
CA ALA A 71 -14.45 -4.32 14.38
C ALA A 71 -15.38 -4.45 15.59
N GLY A 72 -16.06 -5.60 15.76
CA GLY A 72 -16.82 -5.88 16.99
C GLY A 72 -15.91 -5.68 18.21
N THR A 73 -16.47 -5.19 19.34
CA THR A 73 -15.74 -4.78 20.57
C THR A 73 -14.24 -4.57 20.32
N ALA A 74 -13.93 -3.55 19.53
CA ALA A 74 -12.55 -3.23 19.22
C ALA A 74 -11.77 -3.13 20.54
N PRO A 75 -10.59 -3.75 20.66
CA PRO A 75 -9.70 -3.50 21.78
C PRO A 75 -9.57 -1.99 21.96
N ARG A 76 -9.50 -1.50 23.21
CA ARG A 76 -9.29 -0.05 23.46
C ARG A 76 -8.17 0.42 22.53
N GLN A 77 -8.35 1.58 21.91
CA GLN A 77 -7.42 2.13 20.93
C GLN A 77 -5.95 2.08 21.41
N GLU A 78 -5.73 2.29 22.70
CA GLU A 78 -4.46 2.11 23.40
C GLU A 78 -3.86 0.71 23.24
N THR A 79 -4.67 -0.35 23.35
CA THR A 79 -4.27 -1.74 23.11
C THR A 79 -3.91 -1.96 21.65
N LEU A 80 -4.65 -1.39 20.70
CA LEU A 80 -4.33 -1.49 19.27
C LEU A 80 -3.02 -0.77 18.92
N LEU A 81 -2.77 0.40 19.52
CA LEU A 81 -1.51 1.14 19.37
C LEU A 81 -0.33 0.43 20.07
N ALA A 82 -0.55 -0.18 21.24
CA ALA A 82 0.47 -0.90 21.98
C ALA A 82 0.90 -2.21 21.30
N LEU A 83 -0.04 -2.93 20.67
CA LEU A 83 0.27 -4.11 19.84
C LEU A 83 0.98 -3.72 18.53
N ARG A 84 0.91 -2.46 18.12
CA ARG A 84 1.66 -1.88 16.98
C ARG A 84 3.04 -1.41 17.39
N THR A 85 3.89 -2.27 17.95
CA THR A 85 5.34 -2.01 18.00
C THR A 85 5.87 -1.88 16.57
N ARG A 86 5.77 -0.66 16.00
CA ARG A 86 6.11 -0.22 14.63
C ARG A 86 6.27 -1.38 13.65
N LEU A 87 5.15 -1.92 13.17
CA LEU A 87 5.15 -2.78 11.99
C LEU A 87 5.55 -1.94 10.77
N PRO A 88 6.37 -2.46 9.85
CA PRO A 88 6.67 -1.77 8.59
C PRO A 88 5.38 -1.45 7.85
N LEU A 89 5.19 -0.16 7.54
CA LEU A 89 4.13 0.41 6.71
C LEU A 89 4.36 0.04 5.23
N GLU A 90 4.61 -1.21 4.90
CA GLU A 90 4.91 -1.49 3.50
C GLU A 90 3.67 -1.30 2.64
N GLN A 91 2.48 -1.75 3.09
CA GLN A 91 1.22 -1.50 2.36
C GLN A 91 0.01 -1.40 3.33
N GLY A 92 -0.25 -0.21 3.84
CA GLY A 92 -1.43 0.13 4.64
C GLY A 92 -2.71 0.30 3.81
N LEU A 93 -3.87 0.47 4.47
CA LEU A 93 -5.16 0.62 3.77
C LEU A 93 -5.17 1.81 2.77
N THR A 94 -4.49 2.90 3.14
CA THR A 94 -4.34 4.09 2.30
C THR A 94 -3.06 4.08 1.45
N SER A 95 -2.29 3.00 1.48
CA SER A 95 -1.20 2.84 0.51
C SER A 95 -1.81 2.81 -0.89
N TYR A 96 -1.19 3.54 -1.81
CA TYR A 96 -1.69 3.70 -3.18
C TYR A 96 -3.07 4.37 -3.28
N TYR A 97 -3.48 5.15 -2.28
CA TYR A 97 -4.75 5.90 -2.30
C TYR A 97 -4.86 6.83 -3.52
N ALA A 98 -3.75 7.49 -3.90
CA ALA A 98 -3.67 8.33 -5.08
C ALA A 98 -4.02 7.58 -6.38
N ASN A 99 -3.77 6.27 -6.45
CA ASN A 99 -4.06 5.46 -7.62
C ASN A 99 -5.57 5.43 -7.92
N LEU A 100 -6.43 5.51 -6.90
CA LEU A 100 -7.89 5.62 -7.09
C LEU A 100 -8.22 6.83 -7.97
N HIS A 101 -7.65 7.98 -7.63
CA HIS A 101 -7.91 9.23 -8.31
C HIS A 101 -7.27 9.28 -9.70
N ARG A 102 -6.04 8.77 -9.83
CA ARG A 102 -5.39 8.55 -11.14
C ARG A 102 -6.27 7.73 -12.06
N ASP A 103 -6.79 6.61 -11.57
CA ASP A 103 -7.53 5.65 -12.37
C ASP A 103 -8.88 6.17 -12.85
N TRP A 104 -9.56 6.94 -12.00
CA TRP A 104 -10.99 7.18 -12.19
C TRP A 104 -11.42 8.66 -12.12
N SER A 105 -10.50 9.62 -11.99
CA SER A 105 -10.89 11.04 -11.86
C SER A 105 -9.91 12.11 -12.37
N TRP A 106 -8.64 11.78 -12.61
CA TRP A 106 -7.62 12.75 -13.04
C TRP A 106 -7.56 12.98 -14.55
N GLY A 107 -8.34 12.23 -15.33
CA GLY A 107 -8.32 12.23 -16.79
C GLY A 107 -7.55 11.05 -17.36
N GLU A 108 -7.24 11.12 -18.64
CA GLU A 108 -6.86 9.95 -19.43
C GLU A 108 -5.36 9.89 -19.77
N GLU A 109 -4.61 11.00 -19.62
CA GLU A 109 -3.21 11.11 -20.07
C GLU A 109 -2.31 9.98 -19.53
N GLU A 110 -2.28 9.79 -18.21
CA GLU A 110 -1.42 8.78 -17.56
C GLU A 110 -1.89 7.35 -17.85
N ASN A 111 -3.20 7.13 -17.87
CA ASN A 111 -3.80 5.81 -18.13
C ASN A 111 -3.58 5.39 -19.59
N GLU A 112 -3.79 6.28 -20.55
CA GLU A 112 -3.56 6.02 -21.98
C GLU A 112 -2.09 5.80 -22.28
N ALA A 113 -1.18 6.58 -21.68
CA ALA A 113 0.25 6.38 -21.88
C ALA A 113 0.72 5.03 -21.32
N SER A 114 0.21 4.66 -20.14
CA SER A 114 0.47 3.36 -19.51
C SER A 114 -0.05 2.20 -20.37
N PHE A 115 -1.31 2.27 -20.79
CA PHE A 115 -1.92 1.26 -21.65
C PHE A 115 -1.20 1.14 -22.99
N ALA A 116 -0.86 2.27 -23.64
CA ALA A 116 -0.20 2.26 -24.93
C ALA A 116 1.16 1.54 -24.89
N LEU A 117 1.96 1.75 -23.83
CA LEU A 117 3.22 1.05 -23.66
C LEU A 117 3.00 -0.46 -23.46
N LEU A 118 2.06 -0.83 -22.58
CA LEU A 118 1.74 -2.23 -22.31
C LEU A 118 1.19 -2.93 -23.55
N ALA A 119 0.27 -2.32 -24.29
CA ALA A 119 -0.31 -2.86 -25.52
C ALA A 119 0.74 -3.05 -26.61
N ARG A 120 1.73 -2.15 -26.72
CA ARG A 120 2.89 -2.34 -27.61
C ARG A 120 3.71 -3.57 -27.21
N ALA A 121 3.93 -3.79 -25.91
CA ALA A 121 4.65 -4.96 -25.41
C ALA A 121 3.84 -6.26 -25.67
N LEU A 122 2.53 -6.22 -25.43
CA LEU A 122 1.60 -7.34 -25.62
C LEU A 122 1.54 -7.82 -27.07
N GLY A 123 1.64 -6.88 -28.02
CA GLY A 123 1.51 -7.16 -29.44
C GLY A 123 0.06 -7.35 -29.89
N ARG A 124 -0.13 -7.97 -31.06
CA ARG A 124 -1.45 -8.07 -31.74
C ARG A 124 -2.27 -9.29 -31.34
N GLU A 125 -1.65 -10.30 -30.73
CA GLU A 125 -2.36 -11.52 -30.36
C GLU A 125 -3.30 -11.27 -29.17
N PRO A 126 -4.52 -11.83 -29.19
CA PRO A 126 -5.47 -11.66 -28.09
C PRO A 126 -4.95 -12.33 -26.81
N PRO A 127 -5.19 -11.75 -25.62
CA PRO A 127 -4.62 -12.26 -24.36
C PRO A 127 -5.31 -13.49 -23.79
N GLY A 128 -6.46 -13.92 -24.34
CA GLY A 128 -7.17 -15.10 -23.86
C GLY A 128 -7.62 -14.91 -22.41
N ARG A 129 -7.51 -15.95 -21.58
CA ARG A 129 -7.72 -15.89 -20.14
C ARG A 129 -6.54 -15.16 -19.51
N THR A 130 -6.84 -14.00 -18.96
CA THR A 130 -5.88 -13.04 -18.45
C THR A 130 -5.99 -12.94 -16.94
N LEU A 131 -4.86 -13.08 -16.26
CA LEU A 131 -4.73 -12.80 -14.84
C LEU A 131 -3.93 -11.51 -14.66
N VAL A 132 -4.46 -10.55 -13.89
CA VAL A 132 -3.75 -9.32 -13.53
C VAL A 132 -3.47 -9.35 -12.03
N LEU A 133 -2.20 -9.38 -11.64
CA LEU A 133 -1.75 -9.45 -10.25
C LEU A 133 -1.33 -8.06 -9.75
N GLY A 134 -1.92 -7.59 -8.66
CA GLY A 134 -1.74 -6.20 -8.21
C GLY A 134 -2.58 -5.24 -9.05
N ALA A 135 -3.84 -5.59 -9.29
CA ALA A 135 -4.71 -4.85 -10.20
C ALA A 135 -5.14 -3.47 -9.66
N GLY A 136 -4.90 -3.18 -8.38
CA GLY A 136 -5.30 -1.93 -7.74
C GLY A 136 -6.80 -1.68 -7.89
N ALA A 137 -7.16 -0.49 -8.38
CA ALA A 137 -8.55 -0.13 -8.63
C ALA A 137 -9.12 -0.66 -9.96
N GLY A 138 -8.37 -1.51 -10.67
CA GLY A 138 -8.84 -2.28 -11.82
C GLY A 138 -8.80 -1.56 -13.18
N ARG A 139 -8.33 -0.31 -13.25
CA ARG A 139 -8.35 0.49 -14.49
C ARG A 139 -7.58 -0.15 -15.65
N LEU A 140 -6.31 -0.48 -15.44
CA LEU A 140 -5.48 -1.09 -16.49
C LEU A 140 -5.97 -2.50 -16.86
N ALA A 141 -6.50 -3.25 -15.89
CA ALA A 141 -7.09 -4.56 -16.15
C ALA A 141 -8.34 -4.44 -17.04
N ARG A 142 -9.18 -3.42 -16.81
CA ARG A 142 -10.33 -3.09 -17.67
C ARG A 142 -9.87 -2.72 -19.07
N ASP A 143 -8.92 -1.80 -19.20
CA ASP A 143 -8.44 -1.33 -20.50
C ASP A 143 -7.89 -2.51 -21.33
N LEU A 144 -7.16 -3.44 -20.69
CA LEU A 144 -6.74 -4.70 -21.30
C LEU A 144 -7.91 -5.60 -21.73
N HIS A 145 -8.93 -5.74 -20.89
CA HIS A 145 -10.09 -6.57 -21.19
C HIS A 145 -10.82 -6.07 -22.44
N GLU A 146 -11.19 -4.79 -22.45
CA GLU A 146 -12.04 -4.19 -23.48
C GLU A 146 -11.25 -3.93 -24.77
N ARG A 147 -10.03 -3.39 -24.69
CA ARG A 147 -9.29 -2.89 -25.86
C ARG A 147 -8.43 -3.96 -26.52
N CYS A 148 -7.98 -4.98 -25.78
CA CYS A 148 -7.19 -6.08 -26.32
C CYS A 148 -8.01 -7.36 -26.53
N GLY A 149 -9.30 -7.37 -26.15
CA GLY A 149 -10.21 -8.50 -26.38
C GLY A 149 -9.84 -9.73 -25.55
N ALA A 150 -9.63 -9.55 -24.25
CA ALA A 150 -9.41 -10.69 -23.35
C ALA A 150 -10.69 -11.54 -23.27
N ALA A 151 -10.55 -12.86 -23.44
CA ALA A 151 -11.68 -13.78 -23.37
C ALA A 151 -12.27 -13.87 -21.95
N LEU A 152 -11.42 -13.66 -20.95
CA LEU A 152 -11.74 -13.59 -19.53
C LEU A 152 -10.62 -12.81 -18.83
N THR A 153 -10.98 -11.93 -17.90
CA THR A 153 -10.01 -11.21 -17.06
C THR A 153 -10.29 -11.46 -15.59
N VAL A 154 -9.26 -11.86 -14.86
CA VAL A 154 -9.27 -11.95 -13.39
C VAL A 154 -8.30 -10.91 -12.86
N ALA A 155 -8.82 -9.88 -12.20
CA ALA A 155 -8.05 -8.84 -11.56
C ALA A 155 -7.94 -9.13 -10.05
N VAL A 156 -6.71 -9.33 -9.58
CA VAL A 156 -6.40 -9.69 -8.19
C VAL A 156 -5.74 -8.52 -7.49
N ASP A 157 -6.28 -8.18 -6.33
CA ASP A 157 -5.62 -7.31 -5.36
C ASP A 157 -5.96 -7.80 -3.94
N PHE A 158 -5.26 -7.29 -2.94
CA PHE A 158 -5.50 -7.63 -1.55
C PHE A 158 -6.00 -6.43 -0.73
N ASN A 159 -5.84 -5.20 -1.23
CA ASN A 159 -6.29 -4.00 -0.55
C ASN A 159 -7.81 -3.82 -0.76
N PRO A 160 -8.63 -3.94 0.30
CA PRO A 160 -10.07 -3.86 0.16
C PRO A 160 -10.54 -2.49 -0.31
N LEU A 161 -9.87 -1.38 0.06
CA LEU A 161 -10.29 -0.05 -0.37
C LEU A 161 -10.25 0.06 -1.91
N LEU A 162 -9.17 -0.41 -2.52
CA LEU A 162 -9.02 -0.41 -3.98
C LEU A 162 -10.09 -1.29 -4.65
N LEU A 163 -10.32 -2.49 -4.09
CA LEU A 163 -11.31 -3.44 -4.61
C LEU A 163 -12.76 -2.98 -4.48
N PHE A 164 -13.13 -2.33 -3.37
CA PHE A 164 -14.48 -1.78 -3.21
C PHE A 164 -14.73 -0.63 -4.18
N VAL A 165 -13.76 0.27 -4.38
CA VAL A 165 -13.88 1.30 -5.42
C VAL A 165 -13.98 0.66 -6.80
N ALA A 166 -13.09 -0.28 -7.13
CA ALA A 166 -13.12 -0.99 -8.41
C ALA A 166 -14.47 -1.66 -8.65
N ARG A 167 -15.05 -2.32 -7.64
CA ARG A 167 -16.34 -3.01 -7.76
C ARG A 167 -17.48 -2.07 -8.12
N GLU A 168 -17.57 -0.91 -7.46
CA GLU A 168 -18.64 0.05 -7.73
C GLU A 168 -18.44 0.73 -9.09
N VAL A 169 -17.22 1.21 -9.36
CA VAL A 169 -16.90 1.93 -10.60
C VAL A 169 -17.04 1.02 -11.82
N LEU A 170 -16.45 -0.18 -11.80
CA LEU A 170 -16.51 -1.10 -12.95
C LEU A 170 -17.92 -1.61 -13.27
N ARG A 171 -18.88 -1.47 -12.35
CA ARG A 171 -20.31 -1.78 -12.58
C ARG A 171 -21.10 -0.58 -13.11
N GLY A 172 -20.42 0.51 -13.47
CA GLY A 172 -21.05 1.76 -13.93
C GLY A 172 -21.59 2.63 -12.80
N GLY A 173 -21.34 2.27 -11.55
CA GLY A 173 -21.59 3.14 -10.41
C GLY A 173 -20.54 4.24 -10.27
N SER A 174 -20.67 5.03 -9.21
CA SER A 174 -19.66 6.03 -8.87
C SER A 174 -19.38 6.05 -7.38
N VAL A 175 -18.15 6.44 -7.03
CA VAL A 175 -17.71 6.61 -5.65
C VAL A 175 -17.15 8.00 -5.50
N GLU A 176 -17.60 8.72 -4.50
CA GLU A 176 -17.08 10.05 -4.20
C GLU A 176 -16.10 9.97 -3.03
N LEU A 177 -14.85 10.39 -3.24
CA LEU A 177 -13.82 10.45 -2.21
C LEU A 177 -13.00 11.73 -2.33
N TYR A 178 -12.51 12.26 -1.21
CA TYR A 178 -11.62 13.41 -1.20
C TYR A 178 -10.20 13.02 -1.61
N GLU A 179 -9.67 13.75 -2.57
CA GLU A 179 -8.24 13.84 -2.83
C GLU A 179 -7.62 14.92 -1.93
N PHE A 180 -6.46 14.64 -1.34
CA PHE A 180 -5.65 15.58 -0.57
C PHE A 180 -4.30 15.78 -1.28
N PRO A 181 -4.18 16.73 -2.23
CA PRO A 181 -2.97 16.93 -3.02
C PRO A 181 -1.75 17.30 -2.16
N ILE A 182 -0.57 16.76 -2.52
CA ILE A 182 0.71 17.04 -1.83
C ILE A 182 1.02 18.54 -1.83
N ALA A 183 0.82 19.20 -2.97
CA ALA A 183 1.09 20.63 -3.14
C ALA A 183 -0.10 21.31 -3.84
N PRO A 184 -1.20 21.62 -3.12
CA PRO A 184 -2.41 22.21 -3.69
C PRO A 184 -2.11 23.42 -4.58
N ARG A 185 -2.74 23.57 -5.76
CA ARG A 185 -2.48 24.67 -6.71
C ARG A 185 -3.12 26.01 -6.33
N GLY A 186 -4.23 26.01 -5.63
CA GLY A 186 -4.90 27.23 -5.22
C GLY A 186 -5.84 27.00 -4.05
N PRO A 187 -6.56 28.06 -3.63
CA PRO A 187 -7.63 27.94 -2.65
C PRO A 187 -8.68 26.92 -3.12
N GLY A 188 -9.00 25.95 -2.26
CA GLY A 188 -9.92 24.86 -2.54
C GLY A 188 -9.27 23.60 -3.12
N ASP A 189 -7.97 23.63 -3.46
CA ASP A 189 -7.23 22.42 -3.87
C ASP A 189 -6.69 21.62 -2.68
N GLU A 190 -6.74 22.15 -1.45
CA GLU A 190 -6.27 21.45 -0.24
C GLU A 190 -7.03 20.17 0.07
N ALA A 191 -8.29 20.10 -0.37
CA ALA A 191 -9.13 18.92 -0.34
C ALA A 191 -10.15 19.00 -1.47
N ARG A 192 -10.09 18.06 -2.42
CA ARG A 192 -10.96 18.03 -3.60
C ARG A 192 -11.84 16.80 -3.56
N LEU A 193 -13.15 16.98 -3.46
CA LEU A 193 -14.08 15.87 -3.66
C LEU A 193 -14.03 15.43 -5.13
N ARG A 194 -13.65 14.17 -5.36
CA ARG A 194 -13.59 13.56 -6.69
C ARG A 194 -14.70 12.55 -6.84
N ASN A 195 -15.42 12.62 -7.96
CA ASN A 195 -16.30 11.55 -8.39
C ASN A 195 -15.49 10.55 -9.22
N LEU A 196 -15.25 9.37 -8.65
CA LEU A 196 -14.57 8.24 -9.28
C LEU A 196 -15.62 7.47 -10.06
N CYS A 197 -15.51 7.45 -11.39
CA CYS A 197 -16.48 6.79 -12.26
C CYS A 197 -15.85 6.34 -13.58
N THR A 198 -16.58 5.48 -14.29
CA THR A 198 -16.28 5.06 -15.66
C THR A 198 -17.38 5.55 -16.60
N SER A 199 -17.09 5.65 -17.90
CA SER A 199 -18.07 6.04 -18.92
C SER A 199 -19.13 4.95 -19.17
N HIS A 200 -18.79 3.69 -18.94
CA HIS A 200 -19.69 2.54 -19.07
C HIS A 200 -19.21 1.38 -18.19
N PRO A 201 -20.13 0.50 -17.72
CA PRO A 201 -19.77 -0.70 -17.01
C PRO A 201 -18.90 -1.63 -17.86
N VAL A 202 -18.08 -2.44 -17.20
CA VAL A 202 -17.39 -3.56 -17.85
C VAL A 202 -18.36 -4.70 -18.05
N ASP A 203 -18.53 -5.11 -19.31
CA ASP A 203 -19.36 -6.25 -19.68
C ASP A 203 -18.56 -7.56 -19.64
N GLY A 204 -19.28 -8.69 -19.56
CA GLY A 204 -18.71 -10.02 -19.84
C GLY A 204 -17.91 -10.67 -18.70
N ASN A 205 -16.86 -11.40 -19.07
CA ASN A 205 -16.08 -12.30 -18.20
C ASN A 205 -14.98 -11.55 -17.43
N PHE A 206 -15.35 -10.54 -16.65
CA PHE A 206 -14.42 -9.75 -15.82
C PHE A 206 -14.68 -10.00 -14.33
N PHE A 207 -13.66 -10.46 -13.60
CA PHE A 207 -13.77 -10.84 -12.20
C PHE A 207 -12.75 -10.09 -11.33
N LEU A 208 -13.24 -9.49 -10.24
CA LEU A 208 -12.39 -8.98 -9.16
C LEU A 208 -12.25 -10.06 -8.08
N ILE A 209 -11.02 -10.34 -7.67
CA ILE A 209 -10.74 -11.33 -6.61
C ILE A 209 -9.87 -10.70 -5.53
N ALA A 210 -10.36 -10.74 -4.29
CA ALA A 210 -9.59 -10.38 -3.10
C ALA A 210 -8.68 -11.56 -2.70
N ALA A 211 -7.38 -11.46 -2.98
CA ALA A 211 -6.41 -12.49 -2.61
C ALA A 211 -4.99 -11.95 -2.51
N ASP A 212 -4.16 -12.66 -1.75
CA ASP A 212 -2.71 -12.53 -1.83
C ASP A 212 -2.23 -13.05 -3.20
N ALA A 213 -1.58 -12.17 -3.98
CA ALA A 213 -1.05 -12.47 -5.30
C ALA A 213 0.15 -13.44 -5.27
N LEU A 214 0.83 -13.60 -4.14
CA LEU A 214 1.90 -14.59 -3.96
C LEU A 214 1.36 -15.98 -3.58
N ARG A 215 0.08 -16.04 -3.19
CA ARG A 215 -0.66 -17.27 -2.87
C ARG A 215 -1.95 -17.35 -3.66
N THR A 216 -1.88 -17.23 -4.98
CA THR A 216 -3.10 -17.19 -5.81
C THR A 216 -3.93 -18.48 -5.69
N PRO A 217 -5.27 -18.42 -5.74
CA PRO A 217 -6.14 -19.60 -5.64
C PRO A 217 -6.39 -20.28 -7.00
N PHE A 218 -5.43 -20.25 -7.92
CA PHE A 218 -5.61 -20.74 -9.27
C PHE A 218 -4.82 -22.01 -9.53
N ALA A 219 -5.38 -22.88 -10.39
CA ALA A 219 -4.68 -24.07 -10.85
C ALA A 219 -3.49 -23.68 -11.74
N PRO A 220 -2.39 -24.45 -11.71
CA PRO A 220 -1.30 -24.29 -12.66
C PRO A 220 -1.79 -24.40 -14.11
N GLY A 221 -1.23 -23.58 -15.00
CA GLY A 221 -1.61 -23.58 -16.42
C GLY A 221 -2.98 -22.97 -16.73
N GLY A 222 -3.59 -22.26 -15.78
CA GLY A 222 -4.95 -21.75 -15.91
C GLY A 222 -5.13 -20.55 -16.86
N PHE A 223 -4.05 -19.86 -17.21
CA PHE A 223 -4.10 -18.59 -17.95
C PHE A 223 -3.21 -18.59 -19.19
N GLU A 224 -3.68 -18.01 -20.29
CA GLU A 224 -2.83 -17.71 -21.44
C GLU A 224 -1.97 -16.47 -21.23
N THR A 225 -2.44 -15.51 -20.42
CA THR A 225 -1.72 -14.28 -20.11
C THR A 225 -1.72 -13.99 -18.62
N VAL A 226 -0.56 -13.66 -18.06
CA VAL A 226 -0.42 -13.10 -16.70
C VAL A 226 0.21 -11.73 -16.82
N VAL A 227 -0.36 -10.72 -16.15
CA VAL A 227 0.07 -9.32 -16.20
C VAL A 227 0.43 -8.84 -14.80
N THR A 228 1.58 -8.18 -14.67
CA THR A 228 2.11 -7.66 -13.39
C THR A 228 2.36 -6.15 -13.48
N PRO A 229 1.33 -5.30 -13.39
CA PRO A 229 1.49 -3.85 -13.43
C PRO A 229 1.98 -3.30 -12.07
N TRP A 230 3.13 -2.60 -12.04
CA TRP A 230 3.72 -1.97 -10.86
C TRP A 230 3.81 -2.92 -9.66
N PHE A 231 4.16 -4.17 -9.92
CA PHE A 231 3.97 -5.27 -8.96
C PHE A 231 5.28 -5.96 -8.56
N VAL A 232 6.15 -6.25 -9.50
CA VAL A 232 7.28 -7.19 -9.29
C VAL A 232 8.31 -6.69 -8.28
N ASP A 233 8.42 -5.38 -8.10
CA ASP A 233 9.39 -4.70 -7.26
C ASP A 233 8.85 -4.26 -5.89
N ILE A 234 7.54 -4.42 -5.66
CA ILE A 234 6.87 -4.06 -4.39
C ILE A 234 6.50 -5.28 -3.53
N VAL A 235 6.65 -6.49 -4.07
CA VAL A 235 6.37 -7.72 -3.33
C VAL A 235 7.57 -8.18 -2.51
N SER A 236 7.29 -8.89 -1.40
CA SER A 236 8.34 -9.38 -0.49
C SER A 236 9.11 -10.60 -1.03
N GLU A 237 8.59 -11.28 -2.05
CA GLU A 237 9.24 -12.46 -2.62
C GLU A 237 10.31 -12.08 -3.64
N ALA A 238 11.46 -12.75 -3.58
CA ALA A 238 12.56 -12.53 -4.51
C ALA A 238 12.12 -12.83 -5.96
N LEU A 239 12.57 -12.00 -6.90
CA LEU A 239 12.18 -12.08 -8.31
C LEU A 239 12.31 -13.50 -8.94
N PRO A 240 13.37 -14.30 -8.71
CA PRO A 240 13.44 -15.64 -9.28
C PRO A 240 12.31 -16.57 -8.82
N MET A 241 11.90 -16.45 -7.55
CA MET A 241 10.79 -17.23 -7.01
C MET A 241 9.45 -16.75 -7.56
N LEU A 242 9.26 -15.43 -7.63
CA LEU A 242 8.06 -14.84 -8.23
C LEU A 242 7.92 -15.27 -9.69
N ALA A 243 8.98 -15.15 -10.50
CA ALA A 243 8.96 -15.55 -11.90
C ALA A 243 8.60 -17.04 -12.08
N ALA A 244 9.12 -17.93 -11.22
CA ALA A 244 8.73 -19.33 -11.22
C ALA A 244 7.24 -19.55 -10.90
N ARG A 245 6.63 -18.76 -9.99
CA ARG A 245 5.18 -18.80 -9.74
C ARG A 245 4.38 -18.33 -10.95
N LEU A 246 4.79 -17.22 -11.56
CA LEU A 246 4.15 -16.69 -12.78
C LEU A 246 4.20 -17.74 -13.91
N ASN A 247 5.34 -18.41 -14.07
CA ASN A 247 5.52 -19.51 -15.03
C ASN A 247 4.52 -20.64 -14.77
N ALA A 248 4.33 -21.04 -13.51
CA ALA A 248 3.41 -22.10 -13.14
C ALA A 248 1.94 -21.75 -13.44
N LEU A 249 1.54 -20.48 -13.33
CA LEU A 249 0.18 -20.01 -13.62
C LEU A 249 -0.16 -20.02 -15.12
N LEU A 250 0.85 -19.91 -15.97
CA LEU A 250 0.68 -19.84 -17.42
C LEU A 250 0.49 -21.20 -18.06
N ALA A 251 -0.44 -21.33 -19.00
CA ALA A 251 -0.53 -22.47 -19.90
C ALA A 251 0.78 -22.64 -20.71
N PRO A 252 1.06 -23.83 -21.27
CA PRO A 252 2.18 -23.99 -22.19
C PRO A 252 2.13 -22.97 -23.33
N GLY A 253 3.23 -22.23 -23.56
CA GLY A 253 3.30 -21.15 -24.54
C GLY A 253 2.56 -19.86 -24.15
N GLY A 254 1.94 -19.81 -22.97
CA GLY A 254 1.34 -18.60 -22.39
C GLY A 254 2.37 -17.51 -22.14
N ARG A 255 1.92 -16.28 -21.93
CA ARG A 255 2.77 -15.09 -21.86
C ARG A 255 2.68 -14.36 -20.53
N TRP A 256 3.83 -13.97 -20.00
CA TRP A 256 3.91 -13.01 -18.92
C TRP A 256 4.16 -11.62 -19.49
N VAL A 257 3.36 -10.65 -19.08
CA VAL A 257 3.47 -9.24 -19.43
C VAL A 257 3.79 -8.44 -18.17
N ASN A 258 4.94 -7.78 -18.13
CA ASN A 258 5.28 -6.86 -17.07
C ASN A 258 5.08 -5.42 -17.53
N PHE A 259 4.70 -4.54 -16.59
CA PHE A 259 4.65 -3.10 -16.80
C PHE A 259 4.95 -2.42 -15.47
N GLY A 260 5.95 -1.54 -15.38
CA GLY A 260 6.29 -0.87 -14.13
C GLY A 260 7.75 -0.44 -14.09
N SER A 261 8.17 0.15 -12.98
CA SER A 261 9.59 0.29 -12.69
C SER A 261 10.18 -1.03 -12.16
N LEU A 262 11.49 -1.01 -11.91
CA LEU A 262 12.23 -2.13 -11.30
C LEU A 262 12.95 -1.61 -10.05
N ALA A 263 12.22 -0.93 -9.18
CA ALA A 263 12.75 -0.26 -8.00
C ALA A 263 12.90 -1.24 -6.82
N PHE A 264 13.62 -2.36 -7.04
CA PHE A 264 13.88 -3.37 -6.02
C PHE A 264 14.66 -2.76 -4.85
N SER A 265 13.93 -2.33 -3.83
CA SER A 265 14.45 -1.59 -2.67
C SER A 265 14.16 -2.30 -1.35
N GLN A 266 13.22 -3.24 -1.37
CA GLN A 266 12.84 -4.06 -0.23
C GLN A 266 13.73 -5.30 -0.12
N GLY A 267 13.80 -5.87 1.08
CA GLY A 267 14.53 -7.12 1.33
C GLY A 267 16.07 -7.00 1.33
N PRO A 268 16.77 -8.15 1.30
CA PRO A 268 18.23 -8.23 1.30
C PRO A 268 18.85 -7.48 0.12
N GLN A 269 20.02 -6.87 0.34
CA GLN A 269 20.72 -6.12 -0.72
C GLN A 269 21.04 -6.98 -1.96
N ALA A 270 21.31 -8.28 -1.77
CA ALA A 270 21.56 -9.23 -2.84
C ALA A 270 20.33 -9.53 -3.72
N GLN A 271 19.14 -9.04 -3.36
CA GLN A 271 17.89 -9.19 -4.13
C GLN A 271 17.43 -7.87 -4.76
N ARG A 272 18.28 -6.85 -4.75
CA ARG A 272 18.00 -5.53 -5.33
C ARG A 272 18.55 -5.46 -6.75
N PHE A 273 17.86 -6.15 -7.65
CA PHE A 273 18.35 -6.43 -9.00
C PHE A 273 18.35 -5.20 -9.91
N SER A 274 19.35 -5.10 -10.79
CA SER A 274 19.35 -4.19 -11.93
C SER A 274 18.37 -4.64 -13.02
N LEU A 275 18.21 -3.82 -14.06
CA LEU A 275 17.48 -4.24 -15.27
C LEU A 275 18.14 -5.48 -15.89
N GLU A 276 19.45 -5.48 -16.08
CA GLU A 276 20.18 -6.59 -16.70
C GLU A 276 20.01 -7.89 -15.91
N GLU A 277 20.18 -7.84 -14.59
CA GLU A 277 19.96 -8.99 -13.70
C GLU A 277 18.50 -9.47 -13.78
N THR A 278 17.54 -8.55 -13.83
CA THR A 278 16.12 -8.89 -14.02
C THR A 278 15.92 -9.68 -15.32
N LEU A 279 16.46 -9.21 -16.44
CA LEU A 279 16.29 -9.85 -17.74
C LEU A 279 16.92 -11.26 -17.78
N GLU A 280 18.08 -11.44 -17.12
CA GLU A 280 18.74 -12.74 -16.97
C GLU A 280 17.88 -13.69 -16.13
N ILE A 281 17.43 -13.25 -14.94
CA ILE A 281 16.58 -14.03 -14.04
C ILE A 281 15.31 -14.52 -14.75
N VAL A 282 14.65 -13.64 -15.52
CA VAL A 282 13.43 -14.01 -16.26
C VAL A 282 13.73 -15.08 -17.31
N ALA A 283 14.81 -14.93 -18.07
CA ALA A 283 15.20 -15.93 -19.08
C ALA A 283 15.55 -17.29 -18.43
N GLU A 284 16.23 -17.27 -17.29
CA GLU A 284 16.62 -18.47 -16.53
C GLU A 284 15.43 -19.21 -15.90
N THR A 285 14.28 -18.54 -15.73
CA THR A 285 13.05 -19.10 -15.14
C THR A 285 12.07 -19.65 -16.18
N GLY A 286 12.58 -20.11 -17.33
CA GLY A 286 11.79 -20.81 -18.33
C GLY A 286 10.92 -19.91 -19.20
N PHE A 287 11.33 -18.64 -19.35
CA PHE A 287 10.75 -17.69 -20.29
C PHE A 287 11.71 -17.40 -21.45
N GLU A 288 11.17 -16.81 -22.52
CA GLU A 288 11.98 -16.16 -23.54
C GLU A 288 12.81 -15.01 -22.93
N ARG A 289 13.95 -14.69 -23.54
CA ARG A 289 14.75 -13.53 -23.13
C ARG A 289 13.93 -12.26 -23.35
N PRO A 290 13.64 -11.45 -22.32
CA PRO A 290 12.79 -10.28 -22.50
C PRO A 290 13.47 -9.21 -23.36
N GLN A 291 12.67 -8.53 -24.16
CA GLN A 291 13.07 -7.33 -24.91
C GLN A 291 12.24 -6.16 -24.36
N PRO A 292 12.76 -5.45 -23.33
CA PRO A 292 11.98 -4.41 -22.69
C PRO A 292 11.81 -3.19 -23.61
N LEU A 293 10.59 -2.66 -23.60
CA LEU A 293 10.28 -1.31 -24.04
C LEU A 293 10.43 -0.38 -22.86
N GLU A 294 11.00 0.80 -23.09
CA GLU A 294 11.20 1.82 -22.07
C GLU A 294 10.53 3.12 -22.49
N ALA A 295 9.86 3.80 -21.56
CA ALA A 295 9.29 5.11 -21.79
C ALA A 295 9.24 5.93 -20.50
N GLN A 296 9.38 7.25 -20.62
CA GLN A 296 9.12 8.19 -19.53
C GLN A 296 7.64 8.58 -19.53
N LEU A 297 6.94 8.30 -18.43
CA LEU A 297 5.51 8.54 -18.29
C LEU A 297 5.25 9.52 -17.12
N PRO A 298 4.18 10.32 -17.17
CA PRO A 298 3.63 10.96 -15.97
C PRO A 298 3.37 9.89 -14.90
N TYR A 299 3.68 10.20 -13.65
CA TYR A 299 3.39 9.30 -12.53
C TYR A 299 2.73 10.06 -11.39
N MET A 300 1.53 9.64 -11.03
CA MET A 300 0.69 10.25 -9.99
C MET A 300 0.54 11.78 -10.17
N ARG A 301 0.30 12.22 -11.42
CA ARG A 301 0.22 13.64 -11.76
C ARG A 301 -1.18 14.21 -11.50
N SER A 302 -1.46 14.52 -10.23
CA SER A 302 -2.70 15.20 -9.86
C SER A 302 -2.87 16.55 -10.57
N PRO A 303 -4.03 16.84 -11.20
CA PRO A 303 -4.31 18.15 -11.78
C PRO A 303 -4.54 19.25 -10.73
N ALA A 304 -4.83 18.87 -9.47
CA ALA A 304 -4.97 19.79 -8.34
C ALA A 304 -3.66 20.05 -7.59
N SER A 305 -2.56 19.40 -8.00
CA SER A 305 -1.24 19.53 -7.39
C SER A 305 -0.28 20.34 -8.27
N ARG A 306 0.64 21.06 -7.62
CA ARG A 306 1.85 21.63 -8.23
C ARG A 306 2.98 20.60 -8.30
N HIS A 307 2.89 19.55 -7.48
CA HIS A 307 3.83 18.45 -7.47
C HIS A 307 3.40 17.40 -8.50
N ALA A 308 4.35 16.97 -9.33
CA ALA A 308 4.18 15.90 -10.29
C ALA A 308 5.50 15.12 -10.41
N ARG A 309 5.40 13.81 -10.67
CA ARG A 309 6.56 12.98 -11.01
C ARG A 309 6.51 12.58 -12.48
N VAL A 310 7.68 12.21 -12.97
CA VAL A 310 7.87 11.45 -14.20
C VAL A 310 8.64 10.22 -13.82
N GLU A 311 8.24 9.07 -14.34
CA GLU A 311 8.91 7.81 -14.09
C GLU A 311 9.30 7.15 -15.40
N THR A 312 10.52 6.60 -15.46
CA THR A 312 10.91 5.70 -16.54
C THR A 312 10.33 4.34 -16.23
N VAL A 313 9.45 3.87 -17.10
CA VAL A 313 8.70 2.63 -16.96
C VAL A 313 9.15 1.64 -18.03
N LEU A 314 9.25 0.38 -17.63
CA LEU A 314 9.59 -0.74 -18.49
C LEU A 314 8.36 -1.59 -18.76
N ALA A 315 8.25 -2.10 -19.99
CA ALA A 315 7.24 -3.09 -20.35
C ALA A 315 7.84 -4.20 -21.21
N TRP A 316 7.49 -5.44 -20.96
CA TRP A 316 7.85 -6.57 -21.81
C TRP A 316 6.73 -7.60 -21.83
N ALA A 317 6.69 -8.40 -22.89
CA ALA A 317 5.92 -9.64 -22.93
C ALA A 317 6.88 -10.78 -23.31
N VAL A 318 6.87 -11.85 -22.53
CA VAL A 318 7.70 -13.04 -22.75
C VAL A 318 6.85 -14.30 -22.71
N ARG A 319 7.08 -15.22 -23.63
CA ARG A 319 6.41 -16.52 -23.58
C ARG A 319 7.12 -17.48 -22.64
N ARG A 320 6.32 -18.33 -22.02
CA ARG A 320 6.78 -19.53 -21.33
C ARG A 320 7.32 -20.53 -22.35
N THR A 321 8.61 -20.84 -22.25
CA THR A 321 9.31 -21.81 -23.11
C THR A 321 9.45 -23.17 -22.44
N SER A 322 9.58 -23.19 -21.12
CA SER A 322 9.68 -24.41 -20.31
C SER A 322 9.03 -24.23 -18.95
N ALA A 323 8.83 -25.34 -18.23
CA ALA A 323 8.38 -25.27 -16.84
C ALA A 323 9.53 -24.84 -15.93
N ALA A 324 9.28 -23.81 -15.11
CA ALA A 324 10.19 -23.44 -14.04
C ALA A 324 10.26 -24.53 -12.95
N ALA A 325 11.33 -24.52 -12.16
CA ALA A 325 11.44 -25.38 -10.99
C ALA A 325 10.28 -25.10 -10.01
N PRO A 326 9.67 -26.14 -9.40
CA PRO A 326 8.64 -25.93 -8.39
C PRO A 326 9.20 -25.12 -7.22
N VAL A 327 8.50 -24.05 -6.86
CA VAL A 327 8.79 -23.26 -5.67
C VAL A 327 7.84 -23.69 -4.55
N ALA A 328 8.34 -23.73 -3.32
CA ALA A 328 7.53 -23.98 -2.13
C ALA A 328 6.38 -22.97 -2.04
N GLU A 329 5.31 -23.31 -1.33
CA GLU A 329 4.24 -22.35 -1.07
C GLU A 329 4.81 -21.11 -0.39
N HIS A 330 4.38 -19.92 -0.83
CA HIS A 330 4.85 -18.68 -0.24
C HIS A 330 4.39 -18.61 1.22
N SER A 331 5.33 -18.53 2.16
CA SER A 331 5.03 -18.21 3.55
C SER A 331 5.94 -17.08 4.01
N VAL A 332 5.35 -15.90 4.18
CA VAL A 332 6.03 -14.75 4.80
C VAL A 332 6.24 -15.00 6.31
N LEU A 333 5.42 -15.86 6.90
CA LEU A 333 5.37 -16.04 8.35
C LEU A 333 6.11 -17.33 8.76
N PRO A 334 7.02 -17.24 9.77
CA PRO A 334 7.56 -18.39 10.46
C PRO A 334 6.46 -19.29 11.04
N GLU A 335 6.75 -20.59 11.20
CA GLU A 335 5.81 -21.58 11.72
C GLU A 335 5.19 -21.19 13.08
N TRP A 336 5.97 -20.59 13.98
CA TRP A 336 5.50 -20.15 15.30
C TRP A 336 4.46 -19.02 15.25
N LEU A 337 4.35 -18.30 14.12
CA LEU A 337 3.28 -17.34 13.87
C LEU A 337 2.02 -18.00 13.29
N LEU A 338 2.17 -19.11 12.58
CA LEU A 338 1.06 -19.87 11.97
C LEU A 338 0.42 -20.85 12.95
N GLN A 339 1.18 -21.33 13.94
CA GLN A 339 0.76 -22.35 14.89
C GLN A 339 0.83 -21.80 16.31
N SER A 340 -0.34 -21.49 16.90
CA SER A 340 -0.46 -20.86 18.23
C SER A 340 0.14 -21.67 19.39
N HIS A 341 0.42 -22.96 19.18
CA HIS A 341 0.98 -23.87 20.17
C HIS A 341 2.50 -24.02 20.05
N VAL A 342 3.11 -23.50 18.99
CA VAL A 342 4.57 -23.52 18.80
C VAL A 342 5.20 -22.38 19.60
N PRO A 343 6.25 -22.63 20.41
CA PRO A 343 6.89 -21.58 21.19
C PRO A 343 7.50 -20.46 20.32
N VAL A 344 7.33 -19.21 20.75
CA VAL A 344 7.97 -18.04 20.12
C VAL A 344 9.49 -18.12 20.36
N PRO A 345 10.33 -18.10 19.31
CA PRO A 345 11.77 -18.19 19.47
C PRO A 345 12.36 -16.93 20.09
N ALA A 346 13.36 -17.10 20.96
CA ALA A 346 14.06 -16.00 21.61
C ALA A 346 15.15 -15.40 20.71
N LEU A 347 14.75 -14.88 19.54
CA LEU A 347 15.65 -14.31 18.54
C LEU A 347 16.47 -13.13 19.11
N PRO A 348 17.76 -12.96 18.71
CA PRO A 348 18.60 -11.86 19.18
C PRO A 348 17.96 -10.48 18.97
N GLU A 349 17.28 -10.28 17.84
CA GLU A 349 16.60 -9.03 17.49
C GLU A 349 15.42 -8.77 18.42
N PHE A 350 14.67 -9.80 18.81
CA PHE A 350 13.57 -9.70 19.77
C PHE A 350 14.09 -9.36 21.16
N ARG A 351 15.20 -9.97 21.60
CA ARG A 351 15.83 -9.66 22.89
C ARG A 351 16.31 -8.21 22.94
N LEU A 352 16.93 -7.73 21.86
CA LEU A 352 17.39 -6.35 21.74
C LEU A 352 16.21 -5.37 21.76
N ARG A 353 15.17 -5.64 20.97
CA ARG A 353 13.91 -4.87 20.95
C ARG A 353 13.25 -4.84 22.33
N ALA A 354 13.15 -5.98 23.01
CA ALA A 354 12.56 -6.07 24.35
C ALA A 354 13.37 -5.28 25.39
N ALA A 355 14.70 -5.32 25.33
CA ALA A 355 15.54 -4.49 26.18
C ALA A 355 15.31 -2.99 25.94
N SER A 356 15.28 -2.57 24.67
CA SER A 356 14.99 -1.18 24.29
C SER A 356 13.60 -0.72 24.75
N MET A 357 12.55 -1.53 24.52
CA MET A 357 11.18 -1.22 24.93
C MET A 357 11.03 -1.10 26.45
N ARG A 358 11.76 -1.89 27.25
CA ARG A 358 11.75 -1.75 28.71
C ARG A 358 12.27 -0.38 29.17
N ILE A 359 13.32 0.13 28.53
CA ILE A 359 13.85 1.47 28.82
C ILE A 359 12.82 2.54 28.43
N HIS A 360 12.20 2.41 27.25
CA HIS A 360 11.17 3.35 26.79
C HIS A 360 9.94 3.34 27.71
N ALA A 361 9.44 2.16 28.07
CA ALA A 361 8.30 2.02 28.99
C ALA A 361 8.61 2.60 30.36
N PHE A 362 9.83 2.41 30.86
CA PHE A 362 10.27 3.02 32.11
C PHE A 362 10.30 4.55 32.03
N LEU A 363 10.87 5.12 30.96
CA LEU A 363 10.88 6.58 30.75
C LEU A 363 9.47 7.16 30.65
N LEU A 364 8.58 6.51 29.91
CA LEU A 364 7.18 6.92 29.80
C LEU A 364 6.46 6.88 31.16
N ALA A 365 6.74 5.88 31.99
CA ALA A 365 6.16 5.77 33.33
C ALA A 365 6.62 6.90 34.29
N LEU A 366 7.70 7.61 33.98
CA LEU A 366 8.14 8.77 34.74
C LEU A 366 7.36 10.05 34.37
N ILE A 367 6.63 10.06 33.26
CA ILE A 367 5.84 11.22 32.80
C ILE A 367 4.51 11.25 33.57
N ASP A 368 4.46 12.04 34.63
CA ASP A 368 3.29 12.21 35.50
C ASP A 368 2.73 13.65 35.51
N GLY A 369 3.30 14.52 34.67
CA GLY A 369 2.95 15.94 34.62
C GLY A 369 3.56 16.79 35.75
N GLN A 370 4.38 16.21 36.62
CA GLN A 370 5.03 16.90 37.75
C GLN A 370 6.56 16.83 37.69
N ARG A 371 7.12 15.67 37.31
CA ARG A 371 8.57 15.47 37.24
C ARG A 371 9.21 16.31 36.15
N THR A 372 10.35 16.93 36.49
CA THR A 372 11.19 17.64 35.52
C THR A 372 12.13 16.67 34.79
N VAL A 373 12.72 17.13 33.68
CA VAL A 373 13.80 16.39 32.98
C VAL A 373 14.94 16.04 33.94
N ALA A 374 15.28 16.95 34.86
CA ALA A 374 16.33 16.73 35.86
C ALA A 374 15.93 15.65 36.88
N ASP A 375 14.66 15.59 37.29
CA ASP A 375 14.15 14.52 38.16
C ASP A 375 14.21 13.16 37.47
N MET A 376 13.80 13.10 36.20
CA MET A 376 13.88 11.88 35.39
C MET A 376 15.34 11.43 35.20
N ALA A 377 16.27 12.36 34.98
CA ALA A 377 17.69 12.06 34.81
C ALA A 377 18.29 11.46 36.08
N ARG A 378 17.95 12.03 37.25
CA ARG A 378 18.37 11.51 38.56
C ARG A 378 17.92 10.06 38.75
N VAL A 379 16.66 9.76 38.41
CA VAL A 379 16.10 8.41 38.51
C VAL A 379 16.85 7.42 37.61
N LEU A 380 17.22 7.79 36.36
CA LEU A 380 17.99 6.91 35.48
C LEU A 380 19.39 6.60 36.02
N VAL A 381 20.05 7.59 36.62
CA VAL A 381 21.38 7.44 37.23
C VAL A 381 21.30 6.56 38.49
N GLU A 382 20.32 6.79 39.36
CA GLU A 382 20.09 5.98 40.57
C GLU A 382 19.82 4.51 40.24
N GLN A 383 19.08 4.24 39.17
CA GLN A 383 18.80 2.90 38.66
C GLN A 383 19.97 2.29 37.87
N ARG A 384 21.11 3.00 37.76
CA ARG A 384 22.31 2.58 37.01
C ARG A 384 22.02 2.23 35.55
N LEU A 385 21.02 2.88 34.96
CA LEU A 385 20.64 2.67 33.56
C LEU A 385 21.53 3.49 32.61
N MET A 386 22.11 4.59 33.08
CA MET A 386 23.13 5.33 32.34
C MET A 386 24.01 6.25 33.22
N PRO A 387 25.16 6.72 32.70
CA PRO A 387 26.02 7.68 33.39
C PRO A 387 25.38 9.07 33.55
N THR A 388 25.78 9.79 34.60
CA THR A 388 25.27 11.14 34.90
C THR A 388 25.43 12.12 33.74
N ALA A 389 26.54 12.05 33.02
CA ALA A 389 26.83 12.94 31.90
C ALA A 389 25.87 12.76 30.71
N ASP A 390 25.30 11.57 30.55
CA ASP A 390 24.51 11.20 29.37
C ASP A 390 23.00 11.26 29.65
N ALA A 391 22.59 11.29 30.93
CA ALA A 391 21.20 11.14 31.34
C ALA A 391 20.28 12.25 30.86
N GLU A 392 20.63 13.50 31.15
CA GLU A 392 19.80 14.64 30.77
C GLU A 392 19.72 14.83 29.24
N PRO A 393 20.83 14.79 28.46
CA PRO A 393 20.76 14.87 26.99
C PRO A 393 19.87 13.79 26.35
N ALA A 394 19.96 12.54 26.85
CA ALA A 394 19.17 11.44 26.30
C ALA A 394 17.68 11.59 26.58
N ILE A 395 17.28 12.02 27.78
CA ILE A 395 15.87 12.29 28.11
C ILE A 395 15.34 13.44 27.26
N ARG A 396 16.11 14.53 27.09
CA ARG A 396 15.70 15.66 26.23
C ARG A 396 15.46 15.19 24.79
N SER A 397 16.38 14.40 24.23
CA SER A 397 16.22 13.83 22.88
C SER A 397 15.02 12.88 22.78
N PHE A 398 14.74 12.10 23.83
CA PHE A 398 13.57 11.23 23.89
C PHE A 398 12.26 12.01 23.92
N LEU A 399 12.13 12.98 24.83
CA LEU A 399 10.93 13.80 24.97
C LEU A 399 10.69 14.70 23.75
N ALA A 400 11.74 15.23 23.14
CA ALA A 400 11.64 16.00 21.90
C ALA A 400 11.05 15.15 20.76
N ARG A 401 11.56 13.94 20.55
CA ARG A 401 11.00 13.00 19.56
C ARG A 401 9.57 12.62 19.87
N LEU A 402 9.24 12.32 21.14
CA LEU A 402 7.88 12.00 21.54
C LEU A 402 6.93 13.18 21.26
N TYR A 403 7.35 14.41 21.55
CA TYR A 403 6.58 15.61 21.29
C TYR A 403 6.36 15.86 19.78
N GLU A 404 7.39 15.67 18.95
CA GLU A 404 7.29 15.79 17.49
C GLU A 404 6.38 14.71 16.88
N GLU A 405 6.47 13.48 17.37
CA GLU A 405 5.63 12.35 16.91
C GLU A 405 4.14 12.63 17.16
N THR A 406 3.78 13.23 18.29
CA THR A 406 2.37 13.60 18.57
C THR A 406 1.79 14.65 17.61
N ARG A 407 2.63 15.32 16.80
CA ARG A 407 2.22 16.41 15.90
C ARG A 407 2.33 16.06 14.41
N SER A 408 2.91 14.91 14.06
CA SER A 408 3.31 14.60 12.66
C SER A 408 2.46 13.53 11.99
N ASP A 409 1.47 12.95 12.67
CA ASP A 409 0.71 11.78 12.21
C ASP A 409 -0.47 12.17 11.29
N ARG A 410 -0.18 12.80 10.14
CA ARG A 410 -1.22 13.19 9.17
C ARG A 410 -1.67 11.97 8.34
N PRO A 411 -2.99 11.68 8.25
CA PRO A 411 -3.48 10.66 7.32
C PRO A 411 -3.31 11.12 5.86
N PHE A 412 -2.98 10.19 4.96
CA PHE A 412 -2.81 10.37 3.50
C PHE A 412 -1.54 11.06 2.96
N THR A 413 -0.43 11.05 3.69
CA THR A 413 0.86 11.42 3.09
C THR A 413 1.30 10.35 2.08
N SER A 414 1.20 10.63 0.78
CA SER A 414 1.83 9.82 -0.27
C SER A 414 3.34 10.03 -0.27
N ALA A 415 4.11 8.94 -0.24
CA ALA A 415 5.47 8.89 -0.77
C ALA A 415 5.41 8.49 -2.26
#